data_AF-A0A0M3IBC9-F1
#
_entry.id   AF-A0A0M3IBC9-F1
#
_cell.length_a   1.000
_cell.length_b   1.000
_cell.length_c   1.000
_cell.angle_alpha   90.00
_cell.angle_beta   90.00
_cell.angle_gamma   90.00
#
_symmetry.space_group_name_H-M   'P 1'
#
loop_
_entity.id
_entity.type
_entity.pdbx_description
1 polymer ?
#
loop_
_entity_poly.entity_id
_entity_poly.type
_entity_poly.pdbx_seq_one_letter_code
_entity_poly.pdbx_strand_id
1 'polypeptide(L)'
;MTSLCIRNVLCEFYVERPNGFNRVLAHSSKLLPIIRIFGILSSGEKCCVHVHGVFPYIVLRLGTPLTYEVNEVLRSTLASLVAHHRPNIRTELIEAAIYDILPFSAK
;
A
#
# COMPACT_ATOMS: atom_id res chain seq x y z
N MET A 1 -29.39 -2.67 -8.77
CA MET A 1 -28.06 -2.14 -8.42
C MET A 1 -27.66 -1.15 -9.50
N THR A 2 -27.42 0.11 -9.15
CA THR A 2 -26.90 1.11 -10.09
C THR A 2 -25.38 0.93 -10.20
N SER A 3 -24.89 0.47 -11.35
CA SER A 3 -23.45 0.37 -11.60
C SER A 3 -22.86 1.73 -11.96
N LEU A 4 -21.77 2.12 -11.32
CA LEU A 4 -20.97 3.28 -11.73
C LEU A 4 -19.95 2.82 -12.79
N CYS A 5 -19.96 3.46 -13.96
CA CYS A 5 -18.97 3.24 -15.02
C CYS A 5 -18.25 4.55 -15.32
N ILE A 6 -16.92 4.49 -15.36
CA ILE A 6 -16.06 5.64 -15.61
C ILE A 6 -15.01 5.30 -16.67
N ARG A 7 -14.87 6.15 -17.67
CA ARG A 7 -13.72 6.09 -18.59
C ARG A 7 -12.52 6.74 -17.92
N ASN A 8 -11.53 5.94 -17.55
CA ASN A 8 -10.29 6.43 -16.96
C ASN A 8 -9.54 7.35 -17.94
N VAL A 9 -9.17 8.54 -17.47
CA VAL A 9 -8.34 9.52 -18.18
C VAL A 9 -6.97 9.63 -17.52
N LEU A 10 -6.94 9.71 -16.18
CA LEU A 10 -5.71 9.80 -15.41
C LEU A 10 -5.86 9.01 -14.11
N CYS A 11 -4.86 8.19 -13.80
CA CYS A 11 -4.78 7.45 -12.55
C CYS A 11 -3.48 7.80 -11.84
N GLU A 12 -3.60 8.33 -10.62
CA GLU A 12 -2.47 8.73 -9.78
C GLU A 12 -2.67 8.19 -8.36
N PHE A 13 -1.66 8.37 -7.50
CA PHE A 13 -1.81 8.10 -6.08
C PHE A 13 -1.35 9.29 -5.25
N TYR A 14 -1.85 9.36 -4.03
CA TYR A 14 -1.37 10.24 -2.99
C TYR A 14 -1.34 9.51 -1.65
N VAL A 15 -0.68 10.09 -0.66
CA VAL A 15 -0.62 9.52 0.69
C VAL A 15 -1.43 10.38 1.66
N GLU A 16 -2.24 9.76 2.51
CA GLU A 16 -3.10 10.46 3.46
C GLU A 16 -3.16 9.73 4.80
N ARG A 17 -3.51 10.45 5.86
CA ARG A 17 -3.85 9.83 7.15
C ARG A 17 -5.09 8.93 7.00
N PRO A 18 -5.26 7.91 7.84
CA PRO A 18 -6.44 7.08 7.80
C PRO A 18 -7.71 7.92 8.02
N ASN A 19 -8.72 7.68 7.18
CA ASN A 19 -10.02 8.32 7.19
C ASN A 19 -11.13 7.27 7.28
N GLY A 20 -12.40 7.69 7.21
CA GLY A 20 -13.55 6.80 7.37
C GLY A 20 -13.57 5.57 6.45
N PHE A 21 -12.92 5.64 5.28
CA PHE A 21 -12.93 4.56 4.28
C PHE A 21 -11.87 3.48 4.51
N ASN A 22 -10.80 3.78 5.25
CA ASN A 22 -9.68 2.85 5.49
C ASN A 22 -9.37 2.65 6.97
N ARG A 23 -10.12 3.27 7.89
CA ARG A 23 -9.97 3.10 9.34
C ARG A 23 -10.03 1.65 9.80
N VAL A 24 -10.82 0.82 9.13
CA VAL A 24 -10.96 -0.62 9.44
C VAL A 24 -9.73 -1.42 8.97
N LEU A 25 -9.07 -0.97 7.90
CA LEU A 25 -7.90 -1.65 7.32
C LEU A 25 -6.62 -1.32 8.09
N ALA A 26 -6.53 -0.12 8.67
CA ALA A 26 -5.37 0.32 9.42
C ALA A 26 -5.79 0.73 10.84
N HIS A 27 -5.54 -0.13 11.82
CA HIS A 27 -5.50 0.25 13.24
C HIS A 27 -4.32 1.18 13.60
N SER A 28 -3.71 1.80 12.60
CA SER A 28 -2.45 2.51 12.70
C SER A 28 -2.60 3.94 12.23
N SER A 29 -1.95 4.88 12.90
CA SER A 29 -1.87 6.29 12.52
C SER A 29 -0.98 6.57 11.29
N LYS A 30 -0.55 5.51 10.58
CA LYS A 30 0.33 5.54 9.40
C LYS A 30 -0.34 6.20 8.20
N LEU A 31 0.48 6.85 7.36
CA LEU A 31 0.02 7.34 6.06
C LEU A 31 -0.26 6.14 5.13
N LEU A 32 -1.39 6.19 4.43
CA LEU A 32 -1.86 5.13 3.55
C LEU A 32 -1.90 5.62 2.10
N PRO A 33 -1.51 4.78 1.13
CA PRO A 33 -1.68 5.10 -0.28
C PRO A 33 -3.17 5.09 -0.64
N ILE A 34 -3.60 6.12 -1.37
CA ILE A 34 -4.93 6.22 -1.95
C ILE A 34 -4.75 6.46 -3.44
N ILE A 35 -5.38 5.61 -4.25
CA ILE A 35 -5.39 5.77 -5.70
C ILE A 35 -6.55 6.70 -6.06
N ARG A 36 -6.29 7.69 -6.90
CA ARG A 36 -7.32 8.57 -7.46
C ARG A 36 -7.42 8.37 -8.96
N ILE A 37 -8.64 8.14 -9.44
CA ILE A 37 -8.95 7.96 -10.85
C ILE A 37 -9.81 9.14 -11.28
N PHE A 38 -9.27 9.95 -12.19
CA PHE A 38 -10.00 11.00 -12.87
C PHE A 38 -10.53 10.45 -14.19
N GLY A 39 -11.81 10.66 -14.43
CA GLY A 39 -12.44 10.16 -15.64
C GLY A 39 -13.75 10.84 -15.98
N ILE A 40 -14.42 10.29 -16.98
CA ILE A 40 -15.65 10.84 -17.54
C ILE A 40 -16.73 9.76 -17.48
N LEU A 41 -17.91 10.12 -16.98
CA LEU A 41 -19.10 9.26 -16.95
C LEU A 41 -19.71 9.15 -18.35
N SER A 42 -20.59 8.17 -18.57
CA SER A 42 -21.31 8.04 -19.84
C SER A 42 -22.19 9.25 -20.17
N SER A 43 -22.60 10.03 -19.17
CA SER A 43 -23.31 11.31 -19.30
C SER A 43 -22.43 12.48 -19.76
N GLY A 44 -21.10 12.31 -19.77
CA GLY A 44 -20.13 13.37 -20.08
C GLY A 44 -19.64 14.17 -18.87
N GLU A 45 -20.17 13.90 -17.68
CA GLU A 45 -19.73 14.54 -16.43
C GLU A 45 -18.35 14.06 -16.00
N LYS A 46 -17.55 14.97 -15.43
CA LYS A 46 -16.24 14.62 -14.84
C LYS A 46 -16.47 13.93 -13.49
N CYS A 47 -15.71 12.89 -13.22
CA CYS A 47 -15.77 12.13 -11.97
C CYS A 47 -14.35 11.90 -11.42
N CYS A 48 -14.20 11.96 -10.10
CA CYS A 48 -12.99 11.58 -9.38
C CYS A 48 -13.35 10.46 -8.40
N VAL A 49 -12.68 9.32 -8.51
CA VAL A 49 -12.90 8.16 -7.64
C VAL A 49 -11.66 7.94 -6.79
N HIS A 50 -11.85 7.82 -5.47
CA HIS A 50 -10.79 7.49 -4.52
C HIS A 50 -10.91 6.02 -4.15
N VAL A 51 -9.86 5.25 -4.43
CA VAL A 51 -9.77 3.81 -4.13
C VAL A 51 -8.86 3.63 -2.93
N HIS A 52 -9.43 3.08 -1.87
CA HIS A 52 -8.77 2.84 -0.59
C HIS A 52 -8.42 1.36 -0.43
N GLY A 53 -7.41 1.06 0.41
CA GLY A 53 -7.05 -0.31 0.76
C GLY A 53 -6.19 -1.04 -0.28
N VAL A 54 -5.62 -0.31 -1.25
CA VAL A 54 -4.71 -0.87 -2.25
C VAL A 54 -3.28 -0.59 -1.82
N PHE A 55 -2.58 -1.63 -1.33
CA PHE A 55 -1.20 -1.54 -0.87
C PHE A 55 -0.25 -2.18 -1.88
N PRO A 56 0.89 -1.54 -2.21
CA PRO A 56 1.93 -2.18 -2.99
C PRO A 56 2.54 -3.34 -2.20
N TYR A 57 2.86 -4.44 -2.89
CA TYR A 57 3.51 -5.61 -2.31
C TYR A 57 4.56 -6.17 -3.24
N ILE A 58 5.50 -6.93 -2.67
CA ILE A 58 6.48 -7.73 -3.40
C ILE A 58 6.41 -9.16 -2.86
N VAL A 59 6.74 -10.13 -3.71
CA VAL A 59 6.82 -11.55 -3.32
C VAL A 59 8.29 -11.94 -3.23
N LEU A 60 8.70 -12.45 -2.08
CA LEU A 60 10.05 -12.94 -1.85
C LEU A 60 10.02 -14.46 -1.70
N ARG A 61 10.88 -15.14 -2.46
CA ARG A 61 11.11 -16.57 -2.26
C ARG A 61 12.05 -16.76 -1.07
N LEU A 62 11.59 -17.50 -0.08
CA LEU A 62 12.40 -17.90 1.06
C LEU A 62 12.81 -19.37 0.89
N GLY A 63 14.04 -19.70 1.30
CA GLY A 63 14.50 -21.10 1.38
C GLY A 63 13.94 -21.84 2.60
N THR A 64 13.26 -21.11 3.49
CA THR A 64 12.70 -21.60 4.76
C THR A 64 11.28 -21.06 4.96
N PRO A 65 10.46 -21.69 5.80
CA PRO A 65 9.18 -21.13 6.22
C PRO A 65 9.33 -19.76 6.89
N LEU A 66 8.30 -18.92 6.79
CA LEU A 66 8.25 -17.64 7.49
C LEU A 66 7.99 -17.88 8.98
N THR A 67 9.06 -17.97 9.78
CA THR A 67 8.99 -17.98 11.25
C THR A 67 9.11 -16.55 11.80
N TYR A 68 8.89 -16.38 13.11
CA TYR A 68 9.06 -15.10 13.80
C TYR A 68 10.49 -14.56 13.61
N GLU A 69 11.50 -15.42 13.78
CA GLU A 69 12.91 -15.06 13.64
C GLU A 69 13.24 -14.63 12.21
N VAL A 70 12.72 -15.35 11.21
CA VAL A 70 12.90 -15.00 9.79
C VAL A 70 12.23 -13.66 9.48
N ASN A 71 11.04 -13.39 10.03
CA ASN A 71 10.35 -12.12 9.87
C ASN A 71 11.15 -10.93 10.44
N GLU A 72 11.75 -11.07 11.62
CA GLU A 72 12.61 -10.03 12.21
C GLU A 72 13.85 -9.77 11.37
N VAL A 73 14.51 -10.82 10.87
CA VAL A 73 15.66 -10.69 9.97
C VAL A 73 15.27 -10.01 8.66
N LEU A 74 14.12 -10.36 8.08
CA LEU A 74 13.61 -9.72 6.87
C LEU A 74 13.38 -8.23 7.07
N ARG A 75 12.73 -7.83 8.18
CA ARG A 75 12.51 -6.43 8.53
C ARG A 75 13.81 -5.65 8.64
N SER A 76 14.75 -6.15 9.44
CA SER A 76 16.06 -5.54 9.62
C SER A 76 16.85 -5.43 8.30
N THR A 77 16.77 -6.45 7.44
CA THR A 77 17.43 -6.46 6.13
C THR A 77 16.81 -5.42 5.19
N LEU A 78 15.47 -5.35 5.13
CA LEU A 78 14.75 -4.35 4.34
C LEU A 78 15.04 -2.93 4.84
N ALA A 79 15.03 -2.72 6.15
CA ALA A 79 15.38 -1.45 6.76
C ALA A 79 16.80 -1.02 6.38
N SER A 80 17.76 -1.94 6.47
CA SER A 80 19.16 -1.69 6.10
C SER A 80 19.31 -1.36 4.61
N LEU A 81 18.61 -2.10 3.73
CA LEU A 81 18.64 -1.88 2.30
C LEU A 81 18.07 -0.50 1.92
N VAL A 82 16.94 -0.12 2.53
CA VAL A 82 16.29 1.18 2.27
C VAL A 82 17.16 2.32 2.81
N ALA A 83 17.73 2.17 4.00
CA ALA A 83 18.65 3.16 4.57
C ALA A 83 19.91 3.32 3.70
N HIS A 84 20.43 2.24 3.11
CA HIS A 84 21.56 2.33 2.18
C HIS A 84 21.25 3.18 0.94
N HIS A 85 20.05 3.03 0.36
CA HIS A 85 19.64 3.81 -0.81
C HIS A 85 19.13 5.22 -0.47
N ARG A 86 18.68 5.43 0.77
CA ARG A 86 18.18 6.71 1.30
C ARG A 86 18.78 6.97 2.68
N PRO A 87 20.04 7.44 2.77
CA PRO A 87 20.79 7.53 4.03
C PRO A 87 20.15 8.43 5.10
N ASN A 88 19.29 9.36 4.70
CA ASN A 88 18.62 10.30 5.61
C ASN A 88 17.23 9.84 6.06
N ILE A 89 16.78 8.64 5.68
CA ILE A 89 15.48 8.13 6.13
C ILE A 89 15.62 7.56 7.55
N ARG A 90 14.68 7.90 8.43
CA ARG A 90 14.63 7.33 9.78
C ARG A 90 14.16 5.88 9.70
N THR A 91 14.85 4.97 10.40
CA THR A 91 14.51 3.54 10.45
C THR A 91 13.06 3.30 10.90
N GLU A 92 12.57 4.09 11.86
CA GLU A 92 11.19 3.96 12.34
C GLU A 92 10.15 4.25 11.24
N LEU A 93 10.48 5.09 10.25
CA LEU A 93 9.62 5.35 9.11
C LEU A 93 9.58 4.17 8.14
N ILE A 94 10.68 3.41 8.03
CA ILE A 94 10.74 2.22 7.18
C ILE A 94 9.88 1.11 7.79
N GLU A 95 10.06 0.84 9.08
CA GLU A 95 9.21 -0.13 9.80
C GLU A 95 7.74 0.30 9.80
N ALA A 96 7.49 1.60 9.90
CA ALA A 96 6.14 2.12 9.78
C ALA A 96 5.56 1.95 8.37
N ALA A 97 6.37 1.96 7.30
CA ALA A 97 5.89 1.80 5.94
C ALA A 97 5.44 0.37 5.59
N ILE A 98 5.90 -0.64 6.34
CA ILE A 98 5.47 -2.02 6.16
C ILE A 98 4.10 -2.21 6.80
N TYR A 99 3.11 -2.57 5.98
CA TYR A 99 1.77 -2.92 6.45
C TYR A 99 1.77 -4.31 7.10
N ASP A 100 2.21 -5.33 6.35
CA ASP A 100 2.29 -6.71 6.83
C ASP A 100 3.32 -7.53 6.03
N ILE A 101 3.78 -8.64 6.60
CA ILE A 101 4.62 -9.66 5.95
C ILE A 101 3.93 -11.00 6.16
N LEU A 102 3.38 -11.55 5.08
CA LEU A 102 2.52 -12.72 5.12
C LEU A 102 3.10 -13.87 4.29
N PRO A 103 2.87 -15.14 4.69
CA PRO A 103 3.18 -16.27 3.84
C PRO A 103 2.30 -16.21 2.59
N PHE A 104 2.94 -16.29 1.42
CA PHE A 104 2.25 -16.27 0.14
C PHE A 104 2.32 -17.66 -0.50
N SER A 105 1.15 -18.27 -0.72
CA SER A 105 1.01 -19.44 -1.57
C SER A 105 0.37 -19.00 -2.88
N ALA A 106 1.09 -19.15 -4.00
CA ALA A 106 0.48 -18.95 -5.31
C ALA A 106 -0.61 -20.01 -5.49
N LYS A 107 -1.83 -19.57 -5.82
CA LYS A 107 -2.89 -20.46 -6.27
C LYS A 107 -2.61 -20.95 -7.68
#